data_AF-A0A952A816-F1
#
_entry.id   AF-A0A952A816-F1
#
_cell.length_a   1.000
_cell.length_b   1.000
_cell.length_c   1.000
_cell.angle_alpha   90.00
_cell.angle_beta   90.00
_cell.angle_gamma   90.00
#
_symmetry.space_group_name_H-M   'P 1'
#
loop_
_entity.id
_entity.type
_entity.pdbx_description
1 polymer ?
#
loop_
_entity_poly.entity_id
_entity_poly.type
_entity_poly.pdbx_seq_one_letter_code
_entity_poly.pdbx_strand_id
1 'polypeptide(L)'
;MALVLTDEQAMIREAADGFFASEAPVSELRRLRDARDATGFSRDLWKKMSEMGFAGVLVPEAHGGSGLGLVAANLVQEAAGRYLSLSPFLSTAVLGATVLSGASEQQQAALVPKLTAGDLL
;
A
#
# COMPACT_ATOMS: atom_id res chain seq x y z
N MET A 1 -18.48 17.78 8.88
CA MET A 1 -17.79 16.61 8.31
C MET A 1 -17.98 15.47 9.28
N ALA A 2 -18.73 14.42 8.92
CA ALA A 2 -18.90 13.27 9.81
C ALA A 2 -17.60 12.46 9.81
N LEU A 3 -17.03 12.23 10.99
CA LEU A 3 -15.80 11.43 11.18
C LEU A 3 -16.11 9.92 11.28
N VAL A 4 -17.26 9.50 10.78
CA VAL A 4 -17.72 8.11 10.83
C VAL A 4 -17.41 7.47 9.49
N LEU A 5 -16.74 6.32 9.51
CA LEU A 5 -16.45 5.55 8.30
C LEU A 5 -17.75 5.04 7.67
N THR A 6 -17.76 4.95 6.35
CA THR A 6 -18.76 4.14 5.63
C THR A 6 -18.55 2.66 5.92
N ASP A 7 -19.54 1.82 5.62
CA ASP A 7 -19.40 0.36 5.78
C ASP A 7 -18.24 -0.20 4.95
N GLU A 8 -18.07 0.29 3.71
CA GLU A 8 -16.94 -0.08 2.84
C GLU A 8 -15.59 0.32 3.45
N GLN A 9 -15.48 1.54 3.99
CA GLN A 9 -14.27 2.00 4.67
C GLN A 9 -14.01 1.18 5.95
N ALA A 10 -15.06 0.81 6.69
CA ALA A 10 -14.93 -0.05 7.86
C ALA A 10 -14.40 -1.44 7.50
N MET A 11 -14.87 -2.01 6.38
CA MET A 11 -14.36 -3.29 5.85
C MET A 11 -12.90 -3.19 5.43
N ILE A 12 -12.51 -2.10 4.75
CA ILE A 12 -11.11 -1.86 4.37
C ILE A 12 -10.21 -1.77 5.60
N ARG A 13 -10.66 -1.06 6.64
CA ARG A 13 -9.93 -0.97 7.92
C ARG A 13 -9.73 -2.34 8.55
N GLU A 14 -10.78 -3.16 8.61
CA GLU A 14 -10.72 -4.51 9.19
C GLU A 14 -9.79 -5.42 8.38
N ALA A 15 -9.90 -5.40 7.05
CA ALA A 15 -9.05 -6.17 6.16
C ALA A 15 -7.57 -5.77 6.29
N ALA A 16 -7.28 -4.46 6.33
CA ALA A 16 -5.92 -3.96 6.50
C ALA A 16 -5.34 -4.36 7.87
N ASP A 17 -6.13 -4.23 8.95
CA ASP A 17 -5.68 -4.61 10.29
C ASP A 17 -5.37 -6.11 10.39
N GLY A 18 -6.27 -6.96 9.90
CA GLY A 18 -6.07 -8.41 9.87
C GLY A 18 -4.87 -8.83 9.00
N PHE A 19 -4.69 -8.17 7.86
CA PHE A 19 -3.53 -8.38 6.99
C PHE A 19 -2.21 -8.09 7.72
N PHE A 20 -2.05 -6.90 8.30
CA PHE A 20 -0.78 -6.54 8.95
C PHE A 20 -0.55 -7.30 10.25
N ALA A 21 -1.61 -7.68 10.98
CA ALA A 21 -1.50 -8.56 12.14
C ALA A 21 -0.87 -9.92 11.79
N SER A 22 -1.26 -10.48 10.64
CA SER A 22 -0.77 -11.77 10.14
C SER A 22 0.60 -11.66 9.47
N GLU A 23 0.72 -10.75 8.51
CA GLU A 23 1.83 -10.72 7.55
C GLU A 23 3.00 -9.84 8.00
N ALA A 24 2.75 -8.82 8.82
CA ALA A 24 3.79 -7.91 9.29
C ALA A 24 3.65 -7.54 10.78
N PRO A 25 3.52 -8.53 11.69
CA PRO A 25 3.55 -8.25 13.12
C PRO A 25 4.88 -7.62 13.53
N VAL A 26 4.93 -7.00 14.71
CA VAL A 26 6.15 -6.34 15.22
C VAL A 26 7.37 -7.29 15.30
N SER A 27 7.16 -8.60 15.38
CA SER A 27 8.24 -9.59 15.26
C SER A 27 8.95 -9.56 13.91
N GLU A 28 8.24 -9.26 12.82
CA GLU A 28 8.82 -9.15 11.47
C GLU A 28 9.71 -7.91 11.35
N LEU A 29 9.29 -6.77 11.91
CA LEU A 29 10.15 -5.59 12.06
C LEU A 29 11.46 -5.97 12.78
N ARG A 30 11.36 -6.64 13.93
CA ARG A 30 12.54 -7.04 14.72
C ARG A 30 13.44 -7.97 13.93
N ARG A 31 12.86 -8.94 13.21
CA ARG A 31 13.59 -9.87 12.33
C ARG A 31 14.38 -9.11 11.26
N LEU A 32 13.74 -8.18 10.53
CA LEU A 32 14.41 -7.38 9.49
C LEU A 32 15.53 -6.50 10.06
N ARG A 33 15.26 -5.83 11.19
CA ARG A 33 16.27 -5.03 11.91
C ARG A 33 17.50 -5.86 12.29
N ASP A 34 17.27 -7.03 12.88
CA ASP A 34 18.34 -7.88 13.40
C ASP A 34 19.13 -8.55 12.27
N ALA A 35 18.46 -8.87 11.15
CA ALA A 35 19.08 -9.37 9.93
C ALA A 35 19.90 -8.29 9.19
N ARG A 36 19.71 -7.00 9.52
CA ARG A 36 20.34 -5.86 8.83
C ARG A 36 20.16 -5.92 7.31
N ASP A 37 18.95 -6.25 6.86
CA ASP A 37 18.62 -6.32 5.44
C ASP A 37 18.88 -4.97 4.76
N ALA A 38 19.71 -4.97 3.71
CA ALA A 38 20.10 -3.75 3.00
C ALA A 38 18.91 -3.08 2.27
N THR A 39 17.88 -3.84 1.94
CA THR A 39 16.65 -3.34 1.28
C THR A 39 15.79 -2.54 2.25
N GLY A 40 15.84 -2.88 3.55
CA GLY A 40 15.08 -2.19 4.60
C GLY A 40 13.58 -2.52 4.65
N PHE A 41 13.07 -3.39 3.78
CA PHE A 41 11.71 -3.93 3.83
C PHE A 41 11.64 -5.32 3.17
N SER A 42 10.57 -6.07 3.41
CA SER A 42 10.34 -7.37 2.77
C SER A 42 9.64 -7.20 1.40
N ARG A 43 10.30 -7.66 0.33
CA ARG A 43 9.73 -7.68 -1.03
C ARG A 43 8.50 -8.59 -1.12
N ASP A 44 8.51 -9.70 -0.39
CA ASP A 44 7.39 -10.63 -0.33
C ASP A 44 6.16 -9.98 0.33
N LEU A 45 6.38 -9.24 1.44
CA LEU A 45 5.31 -8.47 2.07
C LEU A 45 4.75 -7.42 1.11
N TRP A 46 5.62 -6.71 0.39
CA TRP A 46 5.21 -5.71 -0.58
C TRP A 46 4.39 -6.33 -1.73
N LYS A 47 4.75 -7.53 -2.20
CA LYS A 47 3.97 -8.25 -3.21
C LYS A 47 2.59 -8.62 -2.69
N LYS A 48 2.50 -9.15 -1.47
CA LYS A 48 1.21 -9.44 -0.81
C LYS A 48 0.34 -8.18 -0.65
N MET A 49 0.95 -7.04 -0.31
CA MET A 49 0.24 -5.76 -0.26
C MET A 49 -0.31 -5.34 -1.63
N SER A 50 0.45 -5.57 -2.71
CA SER A 50 -0.03 -5.35 -4.08
C SER A 50 -1.20 -6.27 -4.44
N GLU A 51 -1.14 -7.55 -4.07
CA GLU A 51 -2.22 -8.53 -4.29
C GLU A 51 -3.52 -8.16 -3.56
N MET A 52 -3.40 -7.54 -2.37
CA MET A 52 -4.53 -6.95 -1.63
C MET A 52 -5.08 -5.65 -2.28
N GLY A 53 -4.46 -5.17 -3.36
CA GLY A 53 -4.82 -3.93 -4.04
C GLY A 53 -4.33 -2.66 -3.34
N PHE A 54 -3.47 -2.78 -2.31
CA PHE A 54 -2.98 -1.63 -1.56
C PHE A 54 -1.97 -0.80 -2.38
N ALA A 55 -1.13 -1.45 -3.18
CA ALA A 55 -0.17 -0.74 -4.04
C ALA A 55 -0.85 0.20 -5.05
N GLY A 56 -2.05 -0.16 -5.51
CA GLY A 56 -2.86 0.61 -6.45
C GLY A 56 -4.03 1.38 -5.83
N VAL A 57 -4.00 1.66 -4.52
CA VAL A 57 -5.16 2.22 -3.78
C VAL A 57 -5.67 3.57 -4.31
N LEU A 58 -4.78 4.39 -4.86
CA LEU A 58 -5.14 5.68 -5.48
C LEU A 58 -5.23 5.61 -7.01
N VAL A 59 -4.89 4.47 -7.61
CA VAL A 59 -4.93 4.30 -9.05
C VAL A 59 -6.36 3.89 -9.44
N PRO A 60 -6.98 4.54 -10.45
CA PRO A 60 -8.31 4.16 -10.93
C PRO A 60 -8.35 2.70 -11.42
N GLU A 61 -9.51 2.06 -11.27
CA GLU A 61 -9.73 0.68 -11.76
C GLU A 61 -9.43 0.53 -13.26
N ALA A 62 -9.74 1.56 -14.06
CA ALA A 62 -9.43 1.59 -15.50
C ALA A 62 -7.93 1.42 -15.83
N HIS A 63 -7.05 1.66 -14.85
CA HIS A 63 -5.60 1.51 -14.97
C HIS A 63 -5.06 0.35 -14.09
N GLY A 64 -5.94 -0.54 -13.63
CA GLY A 64 -5.56 -1.72 -12.84
C GLY A 64 -5.26 -1.44 -11.37
N GLY A 65 -5.75 -0.32 -10.83
CA GLY A 65 -5.77 -0.06 -9.39
C GLY A 65 -7.11 -0.41 -8.74
N SER A 66 -7.28 -0.04 -7.47
CA SER A 66 -8.53 -0.28 -6.73
C SER A 66 -9.41 0.96 -6.58
N GLY A 67 -8.89 2.16 -6.90
CA GLY A 67 -9.70 3.39 -6.93
C GLY A 67 -10.36 3.79 -5.60
N LEU A 68 -9.94 3.21 -4.46
CA LEU A 68 -10.60 3.37 -3.16
C LEU A 68 -10.36 4.76 -2.53
N GLY A 69 -9.36 5.48 -3.01
CA GLY A 69 -9.10 6.88 -2.67
C GLY A 69 -8.36 7.08 -1.34
N LEU A 70 -8.21 8.36 -0.96
CA LEU A 70 -7.31 8.77 0.13
C LEU A 70 -7.74 8.28 1.52
N VAL A 71 -9.05 8.13 1.76
CA VAL A 71 -9.53 7.60 3.06
C VAL A 71 -9.10 6.15 3.22
N ALA A 72 -9.27 5.32 2.19
CA ALA A 72 -8.80 3.94 2.20
C ALA A 72 -7.28 3.86 2.34
N ALA A 73 -6.53 4.71 1.61
CA ALA A 73 -5.08 4.77 1.74
C ALA A 73 -4.63 5.13 3.17
N ASN A 74 -5.33 6.07 3.83
CA ASN A 74 -5.08 6.41 5.22
C ASN A 74 -5.36 5.22 6.16
N LEU A 75 -6.47 4.51 5.98
CA LEU A 75 -6.80 3.35 6.81
C LEU A 75 -5.76 2.22 6.69
N VAL A 76 -5.25 1.98 5.48
CA VAL A 76 -4.13 1.04 5.25
C VAL A 76 -2.86 1.54 5.95
N GLN A 77 -2.55 2.83 5.85
CA GLN A 77 -1.36 3.41 6.50
C GLN A 77 -1.45 3.41 8.03
N GLU A 78 -2.64 3.63 8.60
CA GLU A 78 -2.89 3.54 10.04
C GLU A 78 -2.66 2.11 10.55
N ALA A 79 -3.17 1.10 9.83
CA ALA A 79 -2.92 -0.29 10.16
C ALA A 79 -1.43 -0.64 10.03
N ALA A 80 -0.77 -0.23 8.95
CA ALA A 80 0.68 -0.41 8.79
C ALA A 80 1.47 0.21 9.96
N GLY A 81 1.08 1.42 10.40
CA GLY A 81 1.69 2.10 11.54
C GLY A 81 1.47 1.37 12.87
N ARG A 82 0.28 0.80 13.10
CA ARG A 82 -0.06 0.03 14.30
C ARG A 82 0.87 -1.17 14.51
N TYR A 83 1.26 -1.83 13.42
CA TYR A 83 2.15 -2.99 13.46
C TYR A 83 3.62 -2.65 13.17
N LEU A 84 3.96 -1.37 13.02
CA LEU A 84 5.30 -0.89 12.65
C LEU A 84 5.81 -1.55 11.36
N SER A 85 4.92 -1.76 10.39
CA SER A 85 5.22 -2.42 9.13
C SER A 85 6.22 -1.61 8.31
N LEU A 86 7.34 -2.25 7.96
CA LEU A 86 8.31 -1.70 7.02
C LEU A 86 7.83 -1.98 5.61
N SER A 87 7.31 -0.95 4.94
CA SER A 87 6.88 -1.05 3.55
C SER A 87 7.06 0.27 2.82
N PRO A 88 7.20 0.25 1.49
CA PRO A 88 7.30 1.46 0.68
C PRO A 88 5.94 2.11 0.38
N PHE A 89 4.87 1.74 1.09
CA PHE A 89 3.49 2.12 0.75
C PHE A 89 3.30 3.63 0.56
N LEU A 90 3.80 4.46 1.48
CA LEU A 90 3.68 5.91 1.37
C LEU A 90 4.43 6.45 0.14
N SER A 91 5.67 6.01 -0.10
CA SER A 91 6.47 6.52 -1.20
C SER A 91 5.96 6.05 -2.57
N THR A 92 5.37 4.86 -2.66
CA THR A 92 4.87 4.30 -3.92
C THR A 92 3.36 4.51 -4.11
N ALA A 93 2.52 3.85 -3.32
CA ALA A 93 1.08 3.78 -3.50
C ALA A 93 0.38 5.13 -3.29
N VAL A 94 1.00 6.02 -2.50
CA VAL A 94 0.48 7.37 -2.26
C VAL A 94 1.23 8.40 -3.11
N LEU A 95 2.51 8.66 -2.81
CA LEU A 95 3.27 9.72 -3.49
C LEU A 95 3.53 9.39 -4.97
N GLY A 96 4.03 8.19 -5.26
CA GLY A 96 4.29 7.74 -6.63
C GLY A 96 3.03 7.73 -7.49
N ALA A 97 1.92 7.18 -6.99
CA ALA A 97 0.64 7.20 -7.69
C ALA A 97 0.12 8.63 -7.94
N THR A 98 0.26 9.52 -6.95
CA THR A 98 -0.14 10.93 -7.07
C THR A 98 0.66 11.63 -8.16
N VAL A 99 1.99 11.46 -8.18
CA VAL A 99 2.84 12.04 -9.23
C VAL A 99 2.47 11.48 -10.61
N LEU A 100 2.25 10.16 -10.71
CA LEU A 100 1.89 9.52 -11.97
C LEU A 100 0.54 10.00 -12.52
N SER A 101 -0.43 10.36 -11.67
CA SER A 101 -1.71 10.91 -12.13
C SER A 101 -1.59 12.21 -12.93
N GLY A 102 -0.51 12.97 -12.73
CA GLY A 102 -0.19 14.18 -13.49
C GLY A 102 0.88 13.98 -14.58
N ALA A 103 1.36 12.76 -14.76
CA ALA A 103 2.40 12.43 -15.75
C ALA A 103 1.82 12.30 -17.17
N SER A 104 2.70 12.24 -18.18
CA SER A 104 2.25 12.01 -19.56
C SER A 104 1.61 10.63 -19.74
N GLU A 105 0.74 10.48 -20.74
CA GLU A 105 0.11 9.18 -21.06
C GLU A 105 1.16 8.07 -21.26
N GLN A 106 2.28 8.39 -21.91
CA GLN A 106 3.38 7.44 -22.10
C GLN A 106 4.01 6.99 -20.77
N GLN A 107 4.22 7.92 -19.83
CA GLN A 107 4.75 7.60 -18.50
C GLN A 107 3.75 6.78 -17.69
N GLN A 108 2.46 7.13 -17.74
CA GLN A 108 1.41 6.40 -17.06
C GLN A 108 1.31 4.96 -17.59
N ALA A 109 1.26 4.78 -18.91
CA ALA A 109 1.19 3.47 -19.54
C ALA A 109 2.39 2.57 -19.19
N ALA A 110 3.58 3.16 -19.02
CA ALA A 110 4.80 2.41 -18.71
C ALA A 110 4.95 2.06 -17.22
N LEU A 111 4.47 2.93 -16.31
CA LEU A 111 4.80 2.86 -14.88
C LEU A 111 3.62 2.43 -14.01
N VAL A 112 2.39 2.82 -14.33
CA VAL A 112 1.22 2.50 -13.51
C VAL A 112 1.04 0.98 -13.34
N PRO A 113 1.11 0.14 -14.39
CA PRO A 113 0.97 -1.30 -14.22
C PRO A 113 2.04 -1.92 -13.31
N LYS A 114 3.28 -1.40 -13.38
CA LYS A 114 4.38 -1.87 -12.52
C LYS A 114 4.20 -1.43 -11.08
N LEU A 115 3.63 -0.24 -10.87
CA LEU A 115 3.33 0.29 -9.54
C LEU A 115 2.24 -0.54 -8.88
N THR A 116 1.12 -0.77 -9.58
CA THR A 116 -0.02 -1.53 -9.02
C THR A 116 0.35 -3.00 -8.77
N ALA A 117 1.23 -3.59 -9.60
CA ALA A 117 1.78 -4.93 -9.41
C ALA A 117 2.87 -5.02 -8.33
N GLY A 118 3.34 -3.89 -7.78
CA GLY A 118 4.40 -3.86 -6.78
C GLY A 118 5.82 -4.14 -7.30
N ASP A 119 6.04 -4.05 -8.61
CA ASP A 119 7.29 -4.47 -9.28
C ASP A 119 8.26 -3.29 -9.59
N LEU A 120 7.95 -2.07 -9.11
CA LEU A 120 8.71 -0.85 -9.43
C LEU A 120 9.94 -0.62 -8.53
N LEU A 121 10.18 -1.49 -7.54
CA LEU A 121 11.26 -1.36 -6.54
C LEU A 121 12.19 -2.57 -6.55
#